data_AF-A0A418YXW1-F1
#
_entry.id   AF-A0A418YXW1-F1
#
_cell.length_a   1.000
_cell.length_b   1.000
_cell.length_c   1.000
_cell.angle_alpha   90.00
_cell.angle_beta   90.00
_cell.angle_gamma   90.00
#
_symmetry.space_group_name_H-M   'P 1'
#
loop_
_entity.id
_entity.type
_entity.pdbx_description
1 polymer ?
#
loop_
_entity_poly.entity_id
_entity_poly.type
_entity_poly.pdbx_seq_one_letter_code
_entity_poly.pdbx_strand_id
1 'polypeptide(L)'
;MTDTDFTVGDLRRQLAYCSDDTKLTFGGGLLTFYRVKNYADDEVNIEFNEPQADLNPAFRKRNPHIKVAYVDTDTVNWDENGIIGSVDVSIR
;
A
#
# COMPACT_ATOMS: atom_id res chain seq x y z
N MET A 1 -21.58 -14.97 -10.86
CA MET A 1 -20.53 -14.10 -10.32
C MET A 1 -21.07 -12.70 -10.36
N THR A 2 -21.17 -12.02 -9.21
CA THR A 2 -21.51 -10.60 -9.18
C THR A 2 -20.30 -9.83 -9.67
N ASP A 3 -20.47 -9.05 -10.73
CA ASP A 3 -19.46 -8.26 -11.42
C ASP A 3 -19.03 -7.10 -10.52
N THR A 4 -18.15 -7.39 -9.54
CA THR A 4 -17.67 -6.43 -8.52
C THR A 4 -16.28 -5.88 -8.82
N ASP A 5 -15.69 -6.29 -9.94
CA ASP A 5 -14.30 -5.99 -10.24
C ASP A 5 -14.16 -4.57 -10.78
N PHE A 6 -13.21 -3.83 -10.21
CA PHE A 6 -12.92 -2.46 -10.66
C PHE A 6 -11.95 -2.50 -11.83
N THR A 7 -12.39 -2.04 -13.00
CA THR A 7 -11.60 -2.16 -14.24
C THR A 7 -10.78 -0.89 -14.53
N VAL A 8 -9.80 -1.03 -15.44
CA VAL A 8 -9.10 0.13 -16.03
C VAL A 8 -10.10 1.10 -16.70
N GLY A 9 -11.18 0.57 -17.26
CA GLY A 9 -12.25 1.38 -17.86
C GLY A 9 -12.99 2.24 -16.85
N ASP A 10 -13.26 1.71 -15.64
CA ASP A 10 -13.89 2.45 -14.55
C ASP A 10 -12.99 3.58 -14.06
N LEU A 11 -11.72 3.30 -13.82
CA LEU A 11 -10.74 4.31 -13.42
C LEU A 11 -10.66 5.44 -14.46
N ARG A 12 -10.55 5.09 -15.74
CA ARG A 12 -10.51 6.07 -16.82
C ARG A 12 -11.76 6.97 -16.85
N ARG A 13 -12.94 6.41 -16.62
CA ARG A 13 -14.19 7.18 -16.55
C ARG A 13 -14.20 8.15 -15.38
N GLN A 14 -13.72 7.73 -14.21
CA GLN A 14 -13.67 8.60 -13.02
C GLN A 14 -12.68 9.75 -13.17
N LEU A 15 -11.56 9.53 -13.86
CA LEU A 15 -10.52 10.54 -14.07
C LEU A 15 -10.74 11.43 -15.31
N ALA A 16 -11.78 11.16 -16.12
CA ALA A 16 -11.96 11.77 -17.44
C ALA A 16 -12.07 13.31 -17.45
N TYR A 17 -12.40 13.92 -16.31
CA TYR A 17 -12.55 15.37 -16.15
C TYR A 17 -11.37 16.03 -15.43
N CYS A 18 -10.39 15.25 -14.98
CA CYS A 18 -9.18 15.77 -14.37
C CYS A 18 -8.20 16.23 -15.45
N SER A 19 -7.42 17.27 -15.17
CA SER A 19 -6.26 17.64 -16.02
C SER A 19 -5.20 16.54 -15.93
N ASP A 20 -4.43 16.33 -16.99
CA ASP A 20 -3.27 15.42 -17.01
C ASP A 20 -2.22 15.80 -15.95
N ASP A 21 -2.15 17.07 -15.55
CA ASP A 21 -1.25 17.57 -14.49
C ASP A 21 -1.82 17.38 -13.07
N THR A 22 -3.03 16.83 -12.94
CA THR A 22 -3.67 16.62 -11.64
C THR A 22 -2.92 15.53 -10.88
N LYS A 23 -2.33 15.89 -9.73
CA LYS A 23 -1.64 14.92 -8.88
C LYS A 23 -2.62 13.93 -8.27
N LEU A 24 -2.34 12.64 -8.48
CA LEU A 24 -3.00 11.56 -7.75
C LEU A 24 -2.48 11.49 -6.31
N THR A 25 -3.40 11.35 -5.38
CA THR A 25 -3.11 11.04 -3.96
C THR A 25 -3.97 9.86 -3.54
N PHE A 26 -3.42 9.02 -2.68
CA PHE A 26 -4.11 7.82 -2.19
C PHE A 26 -4.49 8.03 -0.71
N GLY A 27 -5.70 7.59 -0.36
CA GLY A 27 -6.23 7.70 0.99
C GLY A 27 -5.36 6.97 2.02
N GLY A 28 -5.38 7.42 3.28
CA GLY A 28 -4.58 6.82 4.35
C GLY A 28 -3.11 7.24 4.36
N GLY A 29 -2.67 8.04 3.38
CA GLY A 29 -1.35 8.69 3.36
C GLY A 29 -0.19 7.74 3.07
N LEU A 30 -0.20 6.52 3.59
CA LEU A 30 0.91 5.57 3.48
C LEU A 30 1.12 5.03 2.06
N LEU A 31 0.08 5.09 1.24
CA LEU A 31 0.10 4.54 -0.10
C LEU A 31 0.84 5.48 -1.05
N THR A 32 2.17 5.37 -1.10
CA THR A 32 2.95 5.92 -2.20
C THR A 32 2.88 4.99 -3.41
N PHE A 33 2.38 5.49 -4.54
CA PHE A 33 2.39 4.75 -5.80
C PHE A 33 3.81 4.28 -6.12
N TYR A 34 3.96 2.99 -6.39
CA TYR A 34 5.24 2.41 -6.79
C TYR A 34 5.28 2.18 -8.28
N ARG A 35 4.41 1.29 -8.79
CA ARG A 35 4.36 0.95 -10.22
C ARG A 35 3.04 0.30 -10.61
N VAL A 36 2.79 0.28 -11.92
CA VAL A 36 1.77 -0.56 -12.56
C VAL A 36 2.47 -1.75 -13.22
N LYS A 37 1.93 -2.96 -13.03
CA LYS A 37 2.45 -4.20 -13.62
C LYS A 37 1.31 -5.02 -14.24
N ASN A 38 1.52 -5.54 -15.45
CA ASN A 38 0.63 -6.55 -16.03
C ASN A 38 0.86 -7.89 -15.30
N TYR A 39 -0.20 -8.42 -14.69
CA TYR A 39 -0.14 -9.63 -13.86
C TYR A 39 -0.65 -10.86 -14.64
N ALA A 40 -1.62 -10.66 -15.54
CA ALA A 40 -2.15 -11.64 -16.51
C ALA A 40 -2.66 -10.92 -17.79
N ASP A 41 -3.20 -11.66 -18.76
CA ASP A 41 -3.68 -11.11 -20.05
C ASP A 41 -4.80 -10.05 -19.87
N ASP A 42 -5.57 -10.14 -18.78
CA ASP A 42 -6.71 -9.28 -18.46
C ASP A 42 -6.61 -8.58 -17.09
N GLU A 43 -5.44 -8.65 -16.42
CA GLU A 43 -5.25 -8.09 -15.08
C GLU A 43 -4.03 -7.17 -14.98
N VAL A 44 -4.27 -5.99 -14.39
CA VAL A 44 -3.24 -5.00 -14.07
C VAL A 44 -3.17 -4.82 -12.56
N ASN A 45 -1.99 -5.06 -12.01
CA ASN A 45 -1.68 -4.83 -10.59
C ASN A 45 -1.09 -3.42 -10.39
N ILE A 46 -1.65 -2.66 -9.45
CA ILE A 46 -1.12 -1.36 -9.00
C ILE A 46 -0.48 -1.56 -7.64
N GLU A 47 0.85 -1.48 -7.59
CA GLU A 47 1.61 -1.69 -6.37
C GLU A 47 1.87 -0.36 -5.64
N PHE A 48 1.76 -0.39 -4.31
CA PHE A 48 2.06 0.73 -3.43
C PHE A 48 3.24 0.38 -2.50
N ASN A 49 4.09 1.36 -2.22
CA ASN A 49 5.18 1.25 -1.26
C ASN A 49 4.74 1.82 0.10
N GLU A 50 3.92 1.07 0.85
CA GLU A 50 3.46 1.46 2.20
C GLU A 50 4.58 1.78 3.21
N PRO A 51 5.66 0.97 3.35
CA PRO A 51 6.67 1.22 4.38
C PRO A 51 7.58 2.42 4.05
N GLN A 52 7.71 2.82 2.78
CA GLN A 52 8.60 3.91 2.40
C GLN A 52 8.01 5.30 2.70
N ALA A 53 6.68 5.41 2.77
CA ALA A 53 6.02 6.67 3.11
C ALA A 53 6.37 7.13 4.54
N ASP A 54 6.43 6.21 5.52
CA ASP A 54 6.84 6.55 6.89
C ASP A 54 8.30 7.05 6.98
N LEU A 55 9.18 6.60 6.08
CA LEU A 55 10.56 7.12 6.05
C LEU A 55 10.64 8.60 5.64
N ASN A 56 9.56 9.20 5.09
CA ASN A 56 9.53 10.61 4.69
C ASN A 56 9.12 11.53 5.87
N PRO A 57 9.96 12.50 6.29
CA PRO A 57 9.64 13.40 7.40
C PRO A 57 8.40 14.27 7.20
N ALA A 58 8.14 14.72 5.96
CA ALA A 58 6.97 15.53 5.65
C ALA A 58 5.68 14.69 5.74
N PHE A 59 5.78 13.41 5.39
CA PHE A 59 4.69 12.46 5.53
C PHE A 59 4.35 12.21 7.00
N ARG A 60 5.34 11.90 7.84
CA ARG A 60 5.17 11.70 9.29
C ARG A 60 4.55 12.92 9.97
N LYS A 61 4.96 14.12 9.56
CA LYS A 61 4.39 15.38 10.08
C LYS A 61 2.91 15.54 9.74
N ARG A 62 2.49 15.12 8.54
CA ARG A 62 1.09 15.22 8.08
C ARG A 62 0.20 14.10 8.64
N ASN A 63 0.78 12.95 8.98
CA ASN A 63 0.04 11.75 9.38
C ASN A 63 0.53 11.20 10.74
N PRO A 64 0.40 11.96 11.84
CA PRO A 64 0.93 11.56 13.14
C PRO A 64 0.22 10.34 13.76
N HIS A 65 -0.98 10.01 13.26
CA HIS A 65 -1.80 8.88 13.66
C HIS A 65 -1.30 7.54 13.11
N ILE A 66 -0.36 7.57 12.19
CA ILE A 66 0.19 6.38 11.55
C ILE A 66 1.43 5.91 12.31
N LYS A 67 1.51 4.60 12.57
CA LYS A 67 2.64 3.92 13.21
C LYS A 67 3.05 2.74 12.34
N VAL A 68 4.35 2.64 12.02
CA VAL A 68 4.92 1.53 11.24
C VAL A 68 5.90 0.78 12.13
N ALA A 69 5.82 -0.56 12.13
CA ALA A 69 6.78 -1.43 12.76
C ALA A 69 7.57 -2.17 11.67
N TYR A 70 8.90 -2.08 11.73
CA TYR A 70 9.79 -2.87 10.87
C TYR A 70 10.20 -4.11 11.64
N VAL A 71 9.99 -5.29 11.06
CA VAL A 71 10.38 -6.57 11.65
C VAL A 71 11.50 -7.15 10.79
N ASP A 72 12.64 -7.43 11.42
CA ASP A 72 13.75 -8.12 10.79
C ASP A 72 13.52 -9.64 10.89
N THR A 73 13.39 -10.32 9.75
CA THR A 73 13.13 -11.76 9.69
C THR A 73 14.40 -12.61 9.75
N ASP A 74 15.58 -12.01 9.55
CA ASP A 74 16.86 -12.73 9.55
C ASP A 74 17.34 -13.08 10.98
N THR A 75 16.76 -12.42 11.98
CA THR A 75 17.03 -12.70 13.40
C THR A 75 16.12 -13.76 14.00
N VAL A 76 15.29 -14.40 13.18
CA VAL A 76 14.19 -15.21 13.67
C VAL A 76 14.48 -16.71 13.54
N ASN A 77 14.52 -17.38 14.69
CA ASN A 77 14.58 -18.84 14.75
C ASN A 77 13.22 -19.41 14.39
N TRP A 78 13.16 -20.11 13.26
CA TRP A 78 11.98 -20.84 12.81
C TRP A 78 11.66 -21.96 13.79
N ASP A 79 10.48 -21.91 14.42
CA ASP A 79 9.95 -23.06 15.14
C ASP A 79 9.27 -24.06 14.19
N GLU A 80 9.01 -25.27 14.67
CA GLU A 80 8.45 -26.39 13.89
C GLU A 80 7.05 -26.08 13.31
N ASN A 81 6.40 -25.02 13.77
CA ASN A 81 5.06 -24.60 13.35
C ASN A 81 5.10 -23.44 12.33
N GLY A 82 6.28 -22.96 11.97
CA GLY A 82 6.46 -21.83 11.06
C GLY A 82 6.08 -20.48 11.68
N ILE A 83 5.96 -20.41 13.00
CA ILE A 83 5.68 -19.17 13.72
C ILE A 83 7.01 -18.50 14.08
N ILE A 84 7.20 -17.33 13.49
CA ILE A 84 8.43 -16.52 13.55
C ILE A 84 8.49 -15.76 14.89
N GLY A 85 7.35 -15.45 15.51
CA GLY A 85 7.27 -14.87 16.85
C GLY A 85 6.03 -14.00 17.01
N SER A 86 5.77 -13.54 18.23
CA SER A 86 4.65 -12.64 18.54
C SER A 86 5.17 -11.26 18.94
N VAL A 87 4.70 -10.21 18.26
CA VAL A 87 4.93 -8.83 18.66
C VAL A 87 3.62 -8.28 19.24
N ASP A 88 3.62 -7.99 20.54
CA ASP A 88 2.50 -7.32 21.19
C ASP A 88 2.53 -5.82 20.87
N VAL A 89 1.63 -5.38 19.99
CA VAL A 89 1.48 -3.96 19.67
C VAL A 89 0.43 -3.34 20.60
N SER A 90 0.89 -2.60 21.60
CA SER A 90 0.01 -1.81 22.48
C SER A 90 -0.22 -0.40 21.90
N ILE A 91 -1.45 -0.10 21.48
CA ILE A 91 -1.88 1.22 21.02
C ILE A 91 -2.54 1.94 22.21
N ARG A 92 -2.07 3.14 22.57
CA ARG A 92 -2.66 4.02 23.59
C ARG A 92 -3.17 5.30 22.98
#